data_AF-A0A7Y2CAH1-F1
#
_entry.id   AF-A0A7Y2CAH1-F1
#
_cell.length_a   1.000
_cell.length_b   1.000
_cell.length_c   1.000
_cell.angle_alpha   90.00
_cell.angle_beta   90.00
_cell.angle_gamma   90.00
#
_symmetry.space_group_name_H-M   'P 1'
#
loop_
_entity.id
_entity.type
_entity.pdbx_description
1 polymer ?
#
loop_
_entity_poly.entity_id
_entity_poly.type
_entity_poly.pdbx_seq_one_letter_code
_entity_poly.pdbx_strand_id
1 'polypeptide(L)'
;MGGLARLIDNKVQHGAATLDEGADQLLESDGNALLIGILLDQRIKAEMAFTGPLKMRQRLGHLDMRKISKMDLEKLQDVFREKPAVHSFANMMAGRVQELAQTLVDEYKGDGANLWSDGSDLKTIQKRLGKIKGFGPSKCAMVGDALDLFGHRSF
;
A
#
# COMPACT_ATOMS: atom_id res chain seq x y z
N MET A 1 5.39 -19.05 -6.16
CA MET A 1 5.43 -18.33 -4.88
C MET A 1 4.78 -16.96 -5.08
N GLY A 2 3.77 -16.61 -4.29
CA GLY A 2 3.07 -15.32 -4.40
C GLY A 2 3.96 -14.14 -4.01
N GLY A 3 3.52 -12.90 -4.28
CA GLY A 3 4.26 -11.68 -3.94
C GLY A 3 4.66 -11.62 -2.47
N LEU A 4 3.72 -11.98 -1.58
CA LEU A 4 3.92 -11.89 -0.14
C LEU A 4 4.87 -12.96 0.44
N ALA A 5 4.86 -14.19 -0.07
CA ALA A 5 5.77 -15.24 0.38
C ALA A 5 7.23 -14.77 0.31
N ARG A 6 7.55 -14.00 -0.73
CA ARG A 6 8.89 -13.45 -0.92
C ARG A 6 9.24 -12.32 0.05
N LEU A 7 8.25 -11.53 0.48
CA LEU A 7 8.46 -10.54 1.54
C LEU A 7 8.78 -11.24 2.87
N ILE A 8 8.08 -12.32 3.17
CA ILE A 8 8.34 -13.14 4.36
C ILE A 8 9.75 -13.75 4.29
N ASP A 9 10.10 -14.36 3.15
CA ASP A 9 11.43 -14.94 2.93
C ASP A 9 12.53 -13.88 3.12
N ASN A 10 12.36 -12.69 2.55
CA ASN A 10 13.29 -11.58 2.72
C ASN A 10 13.43 -11.16 4.19
N LYS A 11 12.32 -11.06 4.92
CA LYS A 11 12.34 -10.68 6.35
C LYS A 11 13.14 -11.70 7.16
N VAL A 12 12.95 -12.99 6.89
CA VAL A 12 13.67 -14.09 7.56
C VAL A 12 15.16 -14.09 7.20
N GLN A 13 15.50 -13.92 5.91
CA GLN A 13 16.88 -14.03 5.43
C GLN A 13 17.72 -12.77 5.66
N HIS A 14 17.08 -11.59 5.63
CA HIS A 14 17.77 -10.30 5.57
C HIS A 14 17.33 -9.31 6.66
N GLY A 15 16.34 -9.65 7.49
CA GLY A 15 15.82 -8.75 8.53
C GLY A 15 14.86 -7.67 8.04
N ALA A 16 14.70 -7.51 6.72
CA ALA A 16 13.79 -6.55 6.10
C ALA A 16 12.96 -7.21 4.98
N ALA A 17 11.63 -7.12 5.06
CA ALA A 17 10.69 -7.71 4.12
C ALA A 17 10.83 -7.08 2.73
N THR A 18 10.98 -5.77 2.69
CA THR A 18 11.13 -5.00 1.45
C THR A 18 12.59 -4.86 0.99
N LEU A 19 13.55 -5.43 1.73
CA LEU A 19 14.99 -5.17 1.60
C LEU A 19 15.39 -3.70 1.84
N ASP A 20 14.48 -2.90 2.42
CA ASP A 20 14.69 -1.51 2.83
C ASP A 20 14.06 -1.33 4.22
N GLU A 21 14.89 -1.13 5.24
CA GLU A 21 14.42 -0.98 6.62
C GLU A 21 13.51 0.23 6.82
N GLY A 22 13.74 1.32 6.09
CA GLY A 22 12.90 2.51 6.17
C GLY A 22 11.52 2.29 5.56
N ALA A 23 11.43 1.47 4.51
CA ALA A 23 10.15 1.09 3.94
C ALA A 23 9.40 0.15 4.89
N ASP A 24 10.06 -0.85 5.48
CA ASP A 24 9.47 -1.72 6.51
C ASP A 24 8.91 -0.91 7.69
N GLN A 25 9.70 0.00 8.27
CA GLN A 25 9.27 0.85 9.39
C GLN A 25 8.06 1.73 9.04
N LEU A 26 8.03 2.27 7.82
CA LEU A 26 6.89 3.05 7.35
C LEU A 26 5.64 2.17 7.20
N LEU A 27 5.79 0.96 6.63
CA LEU A 27 4.70 0.02 6.46
C LEU A 27 4.16 -0.47 7.81
N GLU A 28 5.00 -0.65 8.82
CA GLU A 28 4.62 -1.03 10.19
C GLU A 28 3.84 0.09 10.90
N SER A 29 4.21 1.36 10.68
CA SER A 29 3.64 2.50 11.42
C SER A 29 2.49 3.23 10.73
N ASP A 30 2.26 3.01 9.42
CA ASP A 30 1.28 3.76 8.62
C ASP A 30 0.39 2.83 7.77
N GLY A 31 -0.88 2.71 8.18
CA GLY A 31 -1.88 1.90 7.46
C GLY A 31 -2.16 2.39 6.04
N ASN A 32 -2.01 3.68 5.75
CA ASN A 32 -2.10 4.19 4.37
C ASN A 32 -0.93 3.70 3.53
N ALA A 33 0.29 3.68 4.09
CA ALA A 33 1.47 3.17 3.41
C ALA A 33 1.28 1.68 3.06
N LEU A 34 0.78 0.87 3.99
CA LEU A 34 0.52 -0.54 3.74
C LEU A 34 -0.46 -0.77 2.59
N LEU A 35 -1.60 -0.06 2.58
CA LEU A 35 -2.58 -0.19 1.50
C LEU A 35 -2.04 0.27 0.15
N ILE A 36 -1.25 1.34 0.10
CA ILE A 36 -0.57 1.76 -1.12
C ILE A 36 0.39 0.65 -1.58
N GLY A 37 1.19 0.06 -0.69
CA GLY A 37 2.09 -1.05 -1.03
C GLY A 37 1.36 -2.24 -1.65
N ILE A 38 0.25 -2.67 -1.05
CA ILE A 38 -0.60 -3.75 -1.58
C ILE A 38 -1.19 -3.37 -2.94
N LEU A 39 -1.67 -2.13 -3.12
CA LEU A 39 -2.21 -1.66 -4.38
C LEU A 39 -1.16 -1.69 -5.50
N LEU A 40 0.07 -1.28 -5.19
CA LEU A 40 1.20 -1.23 -6.11
C LEU A 40 1.79 -2.60 -6.44
N ASP A 41 1.41 -3.68 -5.75
CA ASP A 41 1.85 -5.04 -6.10
C ASP A 41 1.18 -5.52 -7.39
N GLN A 42 1.70 -5.01 -8.51
CA GLN A 42 1.12 -5.20 -9.83
C GLN A 42 2.21 -5.42 -10.88
N ARG A 43 2.41 -6.69 -11.27
CA ARG A 43 3.34 -7.10 -12.34
C ARG A 43 4.78 -6.59 -12.12
N ILE A 44 5.17 -6.41 -10.86
CA ILE A 44 6.53 -6.17 -10.40
C ILE A 44 6.79 -7.06 -9.20
N LYS A 45 8.04 -7.06 -8.73
CA LYS A 45 8.40 -7.74 -7.48
C LYS A 45 7.74 -7.03 -6.29
N ALA A 46 7.08 -7.78 -5.41
CA ALA A 46 6.46 -7.28 -4.18
C ALA A 46 7.36 -6.37 -3.32
N GLU A 47 8.62 -6.72 -3.03
CA GLU A 47 9.56 -5.83 -2.30
C GLU A 47 9.78 -4.50 -3.03
N MET A 48 9.76 -4.49 -4.37
CA MET A 48 9.80 -3.23 -5.12
C MET A 48 8.48 -2.46 -5.05
N ALA A 49 7.33 -3.14 -5.04
CA ALA A 49 6.03 -2.49 -4.90
C ALA A 49 5.87 -1.84 -3.52
N PHE A 50 6.27 -2.56 -2.47
CA PHE A 50 6.13 -2.16 -1.07
C PHE A 50 7.14 -1.08 -0.64
N THR A 51 8.20 -0.79 -1.43
CA THR A 51 9.02 0.42 -1.26
C THR A 51 8.38 1.68 -1.87
N GLY A 52 7.34 1.54 -2.70
CA GLY A 52 6.65 2.65 -3.35
C GLY A 52 6.11 3.73 -2.39
N PRO A 53 5.43 3.37 -1.28
CA PRO A 53 4.97 4.33 -0.28
C PRO A 53 6.08 5.20 0.32
N LEU A 54 7.28 4.64 0.55
CA LEU A 54 8.41 5.40 1.07
C LEU A 54 8.87 6.47 0.07
N LYS A 55 9.01 6.11 -1.21
CA LYS A 55 9.34 7.08 -2.28
C LYS A 55 8.30 8.19 -2.38
N MET A 56 7.02 7.83 -2.29
CA MET A 56 5.94 8.83 -2.25
C MET A 56 6.07 9.75 -1.05
N ARG A 57 6.29 9.19 0.16
CA ARG A 57 6.45 9.96 1.39
C ARG A 57 7.66 10.90 1.32
N GLN A 58 8.78 10.47 0.74
CA GLN A 58 9.98 11.29 0.56
C GLN A 58 9.73 12.48 -0.38
N ARG A 59 8.96 12.28 -1.45
CA ARG A 59 8.69 13.31 -2.47
C ARG A 59 7.59 14.30 -2.06
N LEU A 60 6.54 13.79 -1.41
CA LEU A 60 5.40 14.59 -0.99
C LEU A 60 5.58 15.19 0.42
N GLY A 61 6.50 14.64 1.21
CA GLY A 61 6.61 14.89 2.65
C GLY A 61 5.48 14.25 3.47
N HIS A 62 4.49 13.62 2.82
CA HIS A 62 3.34 13.02 3.50
C HIS A 62 2.73 11.83 2.74
N LEU A 63 1.87 11.08 3.44
CA LEU A 63 0.89 10.15 2.85
C LEU A 63 -0.52 10.49 3.36
N ASP A 64 -0.83 11.78 3.45
CA ASP A 64 -2.18 12.26 3.76
C ASP A 64 -3.12 12.03 2.56
N MET A 65 -4.09 11.11 2.73
CA MET A 65 -5.05 10.75 1.68
C MET A 65 -5.93 11.94 1.25
N ARG A 66 -6.24 12.89 2.14
CA ARG A 66 -7.06 14.06 1.80
C ARG A 66 -6.30 15.02 0.88
N LYS A 67 -4.99 15.12 1.05
CA LYS A 67 -4.13 15.92 0.17
C LYS A 67 -3.93 15.22 -1.17
N ILE A 68 -3.67 13.91 -1.14
CA ILE A 68 -3.44 13.11 -2.36
C ILE A 68 -4.71 13.05 -3.23
N SER A 69 -5.89 12.87 -2.64
CA SER A 69 -7.15 12.77 -3.38
C SER A 69 -7.52 14.08 -4.12
N LYS A 70 -7.07 15.22 -3.60
CA LYS A 70 -7.31 16.57 -4.17
C LYS A 70 -6.16 17.08 -5.05
N MET A 71 -5.07 16.32 -5.14
CA MET A 71 -3.90 16.73 -5.91
C MET A 71 -4.24 16.75 -7.40
N ASP A 72 -3.63 17.66 -8.16
CA ASP A 72 -3.68 17.57 -9.61
C ASP A 72 -3.05 16.23 -10.05
N LEU A 73 -3.74 15.49 -10.92
CA LEU A 73 -3.32 14.15 -11.31
C LEU A 73 -1.98 14.19 -12.04
N GLU A 74 -1.74 15.16 -12.91
CA GLU A 74 -0.47 15.27 -13.65
C GLU A 74 0.71 15.47 -12.68
N LYS A 75 0.53 16.32 -11.66
CA LYS A 75 1.53 16.49 -10.58
C LYS A 75 1.78 15.19 -9.80
N LEU A 76 0.74 14.40 -9.52
CA LEU A 76 0.93 13.12 -8.83
C LEU A 76 1.64 12.12 -9.74
N GLN A 77 1.37 12.15 -11.04
CA GLN A 77 2.12 11.33 -11.99
C GLN A 77 3.58 11.75 -12.08
N ASP A 78 3.93 13.04 -11.98
CA ASP A 78 5.32 13.49 -11.89
C ASP A 78 6.05 12.91 -10.68
N VAL A 79 5.38 12.92 -9.51
CA VAL A 79 5.90 12.26 -8.30
C VAL A 79 6.17 10.78 -8.54
N PHE A 80 5.32 10.09 -9.30
CA PHE A 80 5.53 8.68 -9.64
C PHE A 80 6.65 8.46 -10.66
N ARG A 81 6.85 9.39 -11.59
CA ARG A 81 7.84 9.33 -12.69
C ARG A 81 9.26 9.69 -12.26
N GLU A 82 9.42 10.52 -11.23
CA GLU A 82 10.73 10.93 -10.73
C GLU A 82 11.62 9.70 -10.48
N LYS A 83 12.85 9.72 -11.01
CA LYS A 83 13.76 8.58 -11.00
C LYS A 83 14.53 8.47 -9.66
N PRO A 84 14.65 7.28 -9.08
CA PRO A 84 14.05 6.01 -9.52
C PRO A 84 12.52 6.00 -9.33
N ALA A 85 11.77 5.56 -10.35
CA ALA A 85 10.31 5.64 -10.37
C ALA A 85 9.66 4.93 -9.16
N VAL A 86 8.49 5.40 -8.74
CA VAL A 86 7.67 4.71 -7.73
C VAL A 86 7.22 3.35 -8.27
N HIS A 87 6.81 3.29 -9.54
CA HIS A 87 6.39 2.07 -10.21
C HIS A 87 6.71 2.13 -11.70
N SER A 88 6.97 0.98 -12.32
CA SER A 88 7.12 0.83 -13.78
C SER A 88 5.90 1.31 -14.60
N PHE A 89 4.69 1.33 -14.02
CA PHE A 89 3.46 1.86 -14.64
C PHE A 89 3.05 3.17 -13.95
N ALA A 90 4.01 4.09 -13.82
CA ALA A 90 3.92 5.32 -13.03
C ALA A 90 2.57 6.05 -13.17
N ASN A 91 2.16 6.40 -14.39
CA ASN A 91 0.95 7.21 -14.60
C ASN A 91 -0.32 6.47 -14.19
N MET A 92 -0.42 5.19 -14.55
CA MET A 92 -1.58 4.37 -14.20
C MET A 92 -1.68 4.21 -12.68
N MET A 93 -0.56 3.92 -12.02
CA MET A 93 -0.53 3.67 -10.59
C MET A 93 -0.73 4.94 -9.76
N ALA A 94 -0.27 6.09 -10.22
CA ALA A 94 -0.60 7.39 -9.64
C ALA A 94 -2.13 7.61 -9.60
N GLY A 95 -2.81 7.36 -10.73
CA GLY A 95 -4.27 7.44 -10.78
C GLY A 95 -4.96 6.44 -9.84
N ARG A 96 -4.45 5.21 -9.73
CA ARG A 96 -4.97 4.21 -8.78
C ARG A 96 -4.82 4.64 -7.32
N VAL A 97 -3.67 5.20 -6.96
CA VAL A 97 -3.44 5.69 -5.59
C VAL A 97 -4.30 6.90 -5.29
N GLN A 98 -4.56 7.78 -6.25
CA GLN A 98 -5.52 8.87 -6.08
C GLN A 98 -6.96 8.36 -5.90
N GLU A 99 -7.39 7.36 -6.68
CA GLU A 99 -8.69 6.70 -6.51
C GLU A 99 -8.81 6.05 -5.11
N LEU A 100 -7.77 5.33 -4.66
CA LEU A 100 -7.70 4.76 -3.31
C LEU A 100 -7.82 5.87 -2.26
N ALA A 101 -7.06 6.95 -2.40
CA ALA A 101 -7.08 8.07 -1.47
C ALA A 101 -8.48 8.68 -1.35
N GLN A 102 -9.19 8.84 -2.47
CA GLN A 102 -10.57 9.32 -2.47
C GLN A 102 -11.50 8.37 -1.70
N THR A 103 -11.45 7.06 -1.97
CA THR A 103 -12.26 6.07 -1.22
C THR A 103 -11.95 6.08 0.27
N LEU A 104 -10.67 6.18 0.66
CA LEU A 104 -10.30 6.25 2.07
C LEU A 104 -10.83 7.52 2.74
N VAL A 105 -10.84 8.66 2.04
CA VAL A 105 -11.40 9.90 2.55
C VAL A 105 -12.91 9.78 2.79
N ASP A 106 -13.63 9.22 1.82
CA ASP A 106 -15.09 9.15 1.84
C ASP A 106 -15.62 8.12 2.85
N GLU A 107 -14.98 6.95 2.94
CA GLU A 107 -15.48 5.82 3.72
C GLU A 107 -14.71 5.58 5.02
N TYR A 108 -13.44 5.98 5.08
CA TYR A 108 -12.50 5.60 6.15
C TYR A 108 -11.79 6.80 6.80
N LYS A 109 -12.35 8.01 6.68
CA LYS A 109 -11.82 9.26 7.26
C LYS A 109 -10.37 9.57 6.86
N GLY A 110 -9.92 9.09 5.70
CA GLY A 110 -8.59 9.29 5.16
C GLY A 110 -7.51 8.44 5.81
N ASP A 111 -7.89 7.42 6.58
CA ASP A 111 -6.98 6.53 7.31
C ASP A 111 -7.30 5.07 7.00
N GLY A 112 -6.36 4.42 6.31
CA GLY A 112 -6.40 3.02 5.92
C GLY A 112 -6.60 2.07 7.09
N ALA A 113 -6.07 2.38 8.28
CA ALA A 113 -6.23 1.52 9.45
C ALA A 113 -7.69 1.32 9.86
N ASN A 114 -8.57 2.27 9.52
CA ASN A 114 -10.00 2.15 9.77
C ASN A 114 -10.69 1.04 8.96
N LEU A 115 -10.03 0.44 7.97
CA LEU A 115 -10.54 -0.75 7.28
C LEU A 115 -10.59 -1.98 8.21
N TRP A 116 -9.68 -2.07 9.18
CA TRP A 116 -9.48 -3.25 10.03
C TRP A 116 -9.47 -3.00 11.54
N SER A 117 -9.49 -1.75 12.00
CA SER A 117 -9.37 -1.40 13.43
C SER A 117 -10.64 -1.59 14.26
N ASP A 118 -11.78 -1.92 13.64
CA ASP A 118 -13.09 -2.05 14.31
C ASP A 118 -13.39 -3.46 14.87
N GLY A 119 -12.38 -4.33 14.93
CA GLY A 119 -12.53 -5.70 15.42
C GLY A 119 -13.18 -6.68 14.43
N SER A 120 -13.54 -6.25 13.22
CA SER A 120 -14.15 -7.12 12.19
C SER A 120 -13.28 -8.32 11.83
N ASP A 121 -13.86 -9.46 11.42
CA ASP A 121 -13.08 -10.62 10.96
C ASP A 121 -12.34 -10.37 9.63
N LEU A 122 -11.39 -11.26 9.30
CA LEU A 122 -10.61 -11.16 8.07
C LEU A 122 -11.52 -11.16 6.83
N LYS A 123 -12.58 -11.97 6.83
CA LYS A 123 -13.53 -12.05 5.70
C LYS A 123 -14.22 -10.71 5.44
N THR A 124 -14.59 -9.98 6.48
CA THR A 124 -15.18 -8.65 6.38
C THR A 124 -14.17 -7.64 5.83
N ILE A 125 -12.92 -7.70 6.29
CA ILE A 125 -11.83 -6.83 5.79
C ILE A 125 -11.58 -7.10 4.31
N GLN A 126 -11.49 -8.38 3.91
CA GLN A 126 -11.35 -8.78 2.51
C GLN A 126 -12.51 -8.26 1.65
N LYS A 127 -13.75 -8.34 2.17
CA LYS A 127 -14.94 -7.82 1.48
C LYS A 127 -14.91 -6.29 1.34
N ARG A 128 -14.46 -5.56 2.36
CA ARG A 128 -14.28 -4.09 2.29
C ARG A 128 -13.23 -3.74 1.25
N LEU A 129 -12.07 -4.38 1.33
CA LEU A 129 -10.96 -4.15 0.41
C LEU A 129 -11.34 -4.45 -1.04
N GLY A 130 -12.07 -5.54 -1.28
CA GLY A 130 -12.53 -5.93 -2.62
C GLY A 130 -13.54 -4.98 -3.28
N LYS A 131 -14.13 -4.03 -2.53
CA LYS A 131 -14.94 -2.94 -3.12
C LYS A 131 -14.07 -1.80 -3.68
N ILE A 132 -12.80 -1.72 -3.26
CA ILE A 132 -11.88 -0.68 -3.69
C ILE A 132 -11.27 -1.05 -5.04
N LYS A 133 -11.41 -0.15 -6.02
CA LYS A 133 -10.89 -0.36 -7.37
C LYS A 133 -9.38 -0.59 -7.33
N GLY A 134 -8.92 -1.69 -7.91
CA GLY A 134 -7.50 -2.08 -7.90
C GLY A 134 -7.15 -3.22 -6.92
N PHE A 135 -8.07 -3.56 -6.00
CA PHE A 135 -7.93 -4.70 -5.08
C PHE A 135 -8.72 -5.91 -5.59
N GLY A 136 -8.15 -6.62 -6.56
CA GLY A 136 -8.71 -7.87 -7.04
C GLY A 136 -8.60 -9.02 -6.02
N PRO A 137 -9.12 -10.22 -6.36
CA PRO A 137 -9.15 -11.38 -5.45
C PRO A 137 -7.80 -11.73 -4.83
N SER A 138 -6.70 -11.63 -5.61
CA SER A 138 -5.36 -11.91 -5.11
C SER A 138 -4.92 -10.96 -3.99
N LYS A 139 -5.24 -9.66 -4.11
CA LYS A 139 -4.90 -8.65 -3.10
C LYS A 139 -5.79 -8.76 -1.85
N CYS A 140 -7.04 -9.15 -2.06
CA CYS A 140 -7.93 -9.48 -0.95
C CYS A 140 -7.40 -10.70 -0.19
N ALA A 141 -7.00 -11.77 -0.88
CA ALA A 141 -6.48 -12.96 -0.23
C ALA A 141 -5.25 -12.69 0.64
N MET A 142 -4.30 -11.87 0.17
CA MET A 142 -3.04 -11.59 0.89
C MET A 142 -3.17 -10.60 2.06
N VAL A 143 -4.29 -9.88 2.22
CA VAL A 143 -4.34 -8.75 3.17
C VAL A 143 -4.11 -9.18 4.62
N GLY A 144 -4.61 -10.35 5.03
CA GLY A 144 -4.43 -10.85 6.40
C GLY A 144 -2.96 -11.07 6.72
N ASP A 145 -2.28 -11.82 5.86
CA ASP A 145 -0.86 -12.10 6.00
C ASP A 145 0.00 -10.82 5.92
N ALA A 146 -0.39 -9.83 5.11
CA ALA A 146 0.30 -8.54 5.04
C ALA A 146 0.10 -7.72 6.32
N LEU A 147 -1.10 -7.74 6.92
CA LEU A 147 -1.38 -7.09 8.20
C LEU A 147 -0.58 -7.74 9.33
N ASP A 148 -0.43 -9.07 9.32
CA ASP A 148 0.37 -9.80 10.30
C ASP A 148 1.87 -9.51 10.14
N LEU A 149 2.39 -9.59 8.90
CA LEU A 149 3.79 -9.34 8.58
C LEU A 149 4.28 -7.96 9.04
N PHE A 150 3.44 -6.93 8.88
CA PHE A 150 3.77 -5.56 9.26
C PHE A 150 3.17 -5.15 10.62
N GLY A 151 2.70 -6.11 11.43
CA GLY A 151 2.33 -5.86 12.83
C GLY A 151 1.06 -5.04 13.05
N HIS A 152 0.20 -4.88 12.03
CA HIS A 152 -1.08 -4.16 12.16
C HIS A 152 -2.13 -4.99 12.86
N ARG A 153 -2.25 -6.27 12.49
CA ARG A 153 -3.24 -7.19 13.05
C ARG A 153 -2.99 -8.63 12.65
N SER A 154 -3.07 -9.54 13.62
CA SER A 154 -3.07 -10.99 13.42
C SER A 154 -4.50 -11.56 13.41
N PHE A 155 -4.72 -12.67 12.69
CA PHE A 155 -6.01 -13.34 12.53
C PHE A 155 -5.91 -14.84 12.79
#